data_AF-A0AAV0MZZ9-F1
#
_entry.id   AF-A0AAV0MZZ9-F1
#
_cell.length_a   1.000
_cell.length_b   1.000
_cell.length_c   1.000
_cell.angle_alpha   90.00
_cell.angle_beta   90.00
_cell.angle_gamma   90.00
#
_symmetry.space_group_name_H-M   'P 1'
#
loop_
_entity.id
_entity.type
_entity.pdbx_description
1 polymer ?
#
loop_
_entity_poly.entity_id
_entity_poly.type
_entity_poly.pdbx_seq_one_letter_code
_entity_poly.pdbx_strand_id
1 'polypeptide(L)'
;MDVDLTPKLPKNVFGGDGGSYQAWCPDDLGMLKRGNIGAAKLGLQKNGLALPRYSDSAKVAYVLQGVTEWPELSSRRRTRR
;
A
#
# COMPACT_ATOMS: atom_id res chain seq x y z
N MET A 1 1.19 14.67 26.01
CA MET A 1 1.58 13.30 25.60
C MET A 1 2.37 13.42 24.32
N ASP A 2 3.68 13.22 24.41
CA ASP A 2 4.58 13.19 23.28
C ASP A 2 4.38 11.90 22.48
N VAL A 3 4.23 12.04 21.17
CA VAL A 3 4.19 10.91 20.23
C VAL A 3 5.59 10.81 19.63
N ASP A 4 6.21 9.65 19.75
CA ASP A 4 7.46 9.35 19.06
C ASP A 4 7.23 9.42 17.54
N LEU A 5 7.86 10.41 16.90
CA LEU A 5 7.80 10.65 15.45
C LEU A 5 9.05 10.13 14.73
N THR A 6 9.87 9.33 15.41
CA THR A 6 11.06 8.72 14.80
C THR A 6 10.65 7.89 13.58
N PRO A 7 11.28 8.10 12.41
CA PRO A 7 10.99 7.29 11.22
C PRO A 7 11.26 5.80 11.48
N LYS A 8 10.29 4.95 11.14
CA LYS A 8 10.43 3.49 11.27
C LYS A 8 10.31 2.82 9.91
N LEU A 9 11.12 1.79 9.70
CA LEU A 9 11.03 0.95 8.52
C LEU A 9 9.80 0.02 8.64
N PRO A 10 9.11 -0.26 7.53
CA PRO A 10 8.00 -1.21 7.54
C PRO A 10 8.53 -2.63 7.77
N LYS A 11 7.71 -3.48 8.38
CA LYS A 11 7.99 -4.91 8.53
C LYS A 11 7.52 -5.65 7.29
N ASN A 12 8.32 -6.61 6.82
CA ASN A 12 7.90 -7.46 5.72
C ASN A 12 6.87 -8.48 6.23
N VAL A 13 5.65 -8.40 5.71
CA VAL A 13 4.53 -9.30 6.09
C VAL A 13 4.45 -10.47 5.13
N PHE A 14 4.77 -10.25 3.85
CA PHE A 14 4.79 -11.28 2.83
C PHE A 14 5.81 -10.93 1.74
N GLY A 15 6.56 -11.92 1.27
CA GLY A 15 7.44 -11.80 0.12
C GLY A 15 7.44 -13.08 -0.70
N GLY A 16 7.33 -12.94 -2.01
CA GLY A 16 7.43 -14.03 -2.97
C GLY A 16 7.75 -13.51 -4.37
N ASP A 17 7.72 -14.39 -5.36
CA ASP A 17 8.18 -14.08 -6.72
C ASP A 17 7.36 -12.97 -7.40
N GLY A 18 6.06 -12.90 -7.10
CA GLY A 18 5.16 -11.88 -7.65
C GLY A 18 5.31 -10.50 -6.99
N GLY A 19 5.97 -10.40 -5.83
CA GLY A 19 6.04 -9.14 -5.10
C GLY A 19 6.22 -9.28 -3.58
N SER A 20 6.13 -8.15 -2.90
CA SER A 20 6.18 -8.06 -1.44
C SER A 20 5.11 -7.14 -0.89
N TYR A 21 4.67 -7.44 0.32
CA TYR A 21 3.75 -6.62 1.10
C TYR A 21 4.39 -6.33 2.44
N GLN A 22 4.67 -5.05 2.69
CA GLN A 22 5.28 -4.56 3.92
C GLN A 22 4.27 -3.67 4.64
N ALA A 23 4.22 -3.71 5.96
CA ALA A 23 3.28 -2.92 6.75
C ALA A 23 3.94 -2.28 7.97
N TRP A 24 3.40 -1.14 8.39
CA TRP A 24 3.76 -0.51 9.66
C TRP A 24 2.75 -0.93 10.73
N CYS A 25 3.24 -1.38 11.89
CA CYS A 25 2.39 -1.72 13.02
C CYS A 25 2.02 -0.45 13.81
N PRO A 26 0.73 -0.24 14.16
CA PRO A 26 0.32 0.87 15.03
C PRO A 26 0.95 0.82 16.42
N ASP A 27 1.31 -0.37 16.93
CA ASP A 27 1.97 -0.52 18.22
C ASP A 27 3.46 -0.12 18.16
N ASP A 28 4.10 -0.25 17.00
CA ASP A 28 5.48 0.20 16.80
C ASP A 28 5.53 1.70 16.47
N LEU A 29 4.54 2.23 15.75
CA LEU A 29 4.53 3.62 15.28
C LEU A 29 3.27 4.35 15.80
N GLY A 30 3.40 4.94 16.99
CA GLY A 30 2.26 5.48 17.76
C GLY A 30 1.44 6.57 17.03
N MET A 31 2.02 7.28 16.06
CA MET A 31 1.27 8.23 15.25
C MET A 31 0.18 7.56 14.39
N LEU A 32 0.39 6.32 13.94
CA LEU A 32 -0.61 5.57 13.19
C LEU A 32 -1.82 5.25 14.07
N LYS A 33 -1.56 4.82 15.31
CA LYS A 33 -2.59 4.57 16.33
C LYS A 33 -3.36 5.84 16.66
N ARG A 34 -2.67 6.97 16.81
CA ARG A 34 -3.29 8.27 17.09
C ARG A 34 -4.14 8.79 15.92
N GLY A 35 -3.71 8.55 14.68
CA GLY A 35 -4.47 8.90 13.48
C GLY A 35 -5.58 7.90 13.12
N ASN A 36 -5.67 6.77 13.82
CA ASN A 36 -6.51 5.63 13.47
C ASN A 36 -6.35 5.21 11.99
N ILE A 37 -5.10 5.17 11.53
CA ILE A 37 -4.74 4.83 10.14
C ILE A 37 -3.82 3.62 10.10
N GLY A 38 -3.97 2.82 9.05
CA GLY A 38 -3.00 1.79 8.67
C GLY A 38 -2.07 2.31 7.56
N ALA A 39 -0.84 1.81 7.53
CA ALA A 39 0.10 2.09 6.45
C ALA A 39 0.72 0.78 5.94
N ALA A 40 0.84 0.67 4.62
CA ALA A 40 1.48 -0.46 3.97
C ALA A 40 2.13 -0.06 2.65
N LYS A 41 3.14 -0.83 2.24
CA LYS A 41 3.84 -0.71 0.97
C LYS A 41 3.69 -2.01 0.19
N LEU A 42 3.11 -1.92 -0.99
CA LEU A 42 2.99 -3.01 -1.95
C LEU A 42 4.07 -2.84 -3.02
N GLY A 43 4.92 -3.85 -3.19
CA GLY A 43 5.85 -3.95 -4.31
C GLY A 43 5.42 -5.09 -5.22
N LEU A 44 5.20 -4.81 -6.50
CA LEU A 44 4.94 -5.83 -7.52
C LEU A 44 6.18 -6.01 -8.38
N GLN A 45 6.57 -7.27 -8.59
CA GLN A 45 7.61 -7.61 -9.56
C GLN A 45 7.03 -7.55 -10.98
N LYS A 46 7.91 -7.63 -11.99
CA LYS A 46 7.47 -7.72 -13.39
C LYS A 46 6.53 -8.92 -13.56
N ASN A 47 5.37 -8.69 -14.18
CA ASN A 47 4.28 -9.66 -14.33
C ASN A 47 3.66 -10.15 -13.00
N GLY A 48 3.98 -9.49 -11.88
CA GLY A 48 3.36 -9.73 -10.59
C GLY A 48 1.94 -9.16 -10.54
N LEU A 49 1.02 -9.91 -9.94
CA LEU A 49 -0.38 -9.53 -9.79
C LEU A 49 -0.76 -9.48 -8.32
N ALA A 50 -1.35 -8.35 -7.89
CA ALA A 50 -2.06 -8.28 -6.63
C ALA A 50 -3.46 -8.88 -6.81
N LEU A 51 -3.76 -9.97 -6.09
CA LEU A 51 -5.09 -10.55 -6.10
C LEU A 51 -6.11 -9.57 -5.50
N PRO A 52 -7.37 -9.57 -5.99
CA PRO A 52 -8.44 -8.77 -5.42
C PRO A 52 -8.54 -8.98 -3.90
N ARG A 53 -8.48 -7.88 -3.15
CA ARG A 53 -8.61 -7.88 -1.69
C ARG A 53 -9.50 -6.72 -1.27
N TYR A 54 -10.47 -7.02 -0.43
CA TYR A 54 -11.37 -6.03 0.17
C TYR A 54 -10.94 -5.69 1.60
N SER A 55 -11.40 -4.55 2.08
CA SER A 55 -11.19 -4.07 3.45
C SER A 55 -12.48 -3.41 3.91
N ASP A 56 -12.71 -3.45 5.22
CA ASP A 56 -13.74 -2.68 5.92
C ASP A 56 -13.46 -1.16 5.99
N SER A 57 -12.24 -0.75 5.63
CA SER A 57 -11.76 0.63 5.71
C SER A 57 -11.42 1.20 4.33
N ALA A 58 -11.71 2.48 4.12
CA ALA A 58 -11.32 3.19 2.91
C ALA A 58 -9.79 3.27 2.76
N LYS A 59 -9.30 3.21 1.53
CA LYS A 59 -7.85 3.21 1.22
C LYS A 59 -7.53 4.27 0.18
N VAL A 60 -6.43 4.97 0.40
CA VAL A 60 -5.78 5.83 -0.59
C VAL A 60 -4.43 5.22 -0.91
N ALA A 61 -4.12 5.06 -2.19
CA ALA A 61 -2.86 4.48 -2.66
C ALA A 61 -2.13 5.47 -3.56
N TYR A 62 -0.81 5.51 -3.45
CA TYR A 62 0.05 6.32 -4.30
C TYR A 62 1.11 5.43 -4.98
N VAL A 63 1.31 5.63 -6.28
CA VAL A 63 2.31 4.87 -7.05
C VAL A 63 3.63 5.62 -6.98
N LEU A 64 4.59 5.05 -6.26
CA LEU A 64 5.94 5.63 -6.12
C LEU A 64 6.85 5.29 -7.30
N GLN A 65 6.65 4.14 -7.94
CA GLN A 65 7.47 3.68 -9.05
C GLN A 65 6.69 2.78 -10.00
N GLY A 66 7.02 2.87 -11.29
CA GLY A 66 6.45 2.06 -12.34
C GLY A 66 5.10 2.59 -12.83
N VAL A 67 4.48 1.82 -13.70
CA VAL A 67 3.13 2.08 -14.21
C VAL A 67 2.33 0.82 -13.96
N THR A 68 1.14 0.99 -13.41
CA THR A 68 0.23 -0.11 -13.09
C THR A 68 -1.01 0.02 -13.94
N GLU A 69 -1.44 -1.10 -14.50
CA GLU A 69 -2.70 -1.18 -15.22
C GLU A 69 -3.81 -1.45 -14.21
N TRP A 70 -4.52 -0.38 -13.84
CA TRP A 70 -5.77 -0.50 -13.09
C TRP A 70 -6.91 -0.72 -14.10
N PRO A 71 -7.62 -1.86 -14.08
CA PRO A 71 -8.64 -2.18 -15.07
C PRO A 71 -9.74 -1.12 -15.21
N GLU A 72 -10.05 -0.42 -14.12
CA GLU A 72 -11.11 0.61 -14.10
C GLU A 72 -10.63 2.01 -14.53
N LEU A 73 -9.33 2.29 -14.43
CA LEU A 73 -8.74 3.55 -14.93
C LEU A 73 -8.28 3.43 -16.39
N SER A 74 -7.94 2.22 -16.85
CA SER A 74 -7.56 1.96 -18.23
C SER A 74 -8.75 2.12 -19.20
N SER A 75 -9.97 1.77 -18.76
CA SER A 75 -11.21 1.99 -19.53
C SER A 75 -11.51 3.48 -19.75
N ARG A 76 -11.31 4.34 -18.73
CA ARG A 76 -11.51 5.80 -18.82
C ARG A 76 -10.50 6.51 -19.71
N ARG A 77 -9.29 5.95 -19.88
CA ARG A 77 -8.28 6.49 -20.82
C ARG A 77 -8.58 6.11 -22.27
N ARG A 78 -9.32 5.03 -22.51
CA ARG A 78 -9.60 4.51 -23.86
C ARG A 78 -10.76 5.24 -24.56
N THR A 79 -11.67 5.86 -23.81
CA THR A 79 -12.85 6.58 -24.33
C THR A 79 -12.61 8.07 -24.61
N ARG A 80 -11.36 8.55 -24.56
CA ARG A 80 -10.95 9.90 -24.98
C ARG A 80 -10.09 9.86 -26.26
N ARG A 81 -10.52 9.10 -27.25
CA ARG A 81 -10.01 9.16 -28.63
C ARG A 81 -11.15 9.41 -29.58
#